data_AF-A0A958KIW2-F1
#
_entry.id   AF-A0A958KIW2-F1
#
_cell.length_a   1.000
_cell.length_b   1.000
_cell.length_c   1.000
_cell.angle_alpha   90.00
_cell.angle_beta   90.00
_cell.angle_gamma   90.00
#
_symmetry.space_group_name_H-M   'P 1'
#
loop_
_entity.id
_entity.type
_entity.pdbx_description
1 polymer ?
#
loop_
_entity_poly.entity_id
_entity_poly.type
_entity_poly.pdbx_seq_one_letter_code
_entity_poly.pdbx_strand_id
1 'polypeptide(L)'
;METIVGPVLLIFAGVCVLYRNISCMRDEGKLRDYLEKSPKAKRWVAKFGIEKTVDLSNKYFLPIGNAVAVGLLGLGLYSLIVAMT
;
A
#
# COMPACT_ATOMS: atom_id res chain seq x y z
N MET A 1 -2.25 -10.92 25.52
CA MET A 1 -3.03 -10.14 24.53
C MET A 1 -2.13 -9.22 23.71
N GLU A 2 -1.19 -8.50 24.32
CA GLU A 2 -0.29 -7.57 23.62
C GLU A 2 0.57 -8.22 22.51
N THR A 3 0.92 -9.50 22.66
CA THR A 3 1.73 -10.27 21.70
C THR A 3 1.02 -10.58 20.38
N ILE A 4 -0.31 -10.59 20.35
CA ILE A 4 -1.10 -10.93 19.15
C ILE A 4 -1.60 -9.68 18.42
N VAL A 5 -1.80 -8.57 19.15
CA VAL A 5 -2.31 -7.31 18.58
C VAL A 5 -1.38 -6.76 17.50
N GLY A 6 -0.07 -6.71 17.75
CA GLY A 6 0.92 -6.25 16.76
C GLY A 6 0.88 -7.04 15.44
N PRO A 7 1.02 -8.38 15.48
CA PRO A 7 0.89 -9.24 14.31
C PRO A 7 -0.41 -9.05 13.53
N VAL A 8 -1.56 -8.99 14.23
CA VAL A 8 -2.87 -8.77 13.59
C VAL A 8 -2.93 -7.40 12.91
N LEU A 9 -2.39 -6.34 13.53
CA LEU A 9 -2.32 -5.01 12.93
C LEU A 9 -1.43 -4.99 11.68
N LEU A 10 -0.30 -5.69 11.69
CA LEU A 10 0.58 -5.82 10.52
C LEU A 10 -0.12 -6.53 9.36
N ILE A 11 -0.81 -7.64 9.64
CA ILE A 11 -1.60 -8.37 8.63
C ILE A 11 -2.68 -7.46 8.06
N PHE A 12 -3.47 -6.81 8.94
CA PHE A 12 -4.55 -5.92 8.53
C PHE A 12 -4.03 -4.76 7.67
N ALA A 13 -2.95 -4.09 8.10
CA ALA A 13 -2.31 -3.02 7.34
C ALA A 13 -1.80 -3.52 5.97
N GLY A 14 -1.18 -4.69 5.93
CA GLY A 14 -0.73 -5.34 4.70
C GLY A 14 -1.88 -5.59 3.72
N VAL A 15 -2.98 -6.19 4.19
CA VAL A 15 -4.18 -6.44 3.37
C VAL A 15 -4.76 -5.13 2.84
N CYS A 16 -4.94 -4.12 3.70
CA CYS A 16 -5.50 -2.84 3.29
C CYS A 16 -4.65 -2.13 2.24
N VAL A 17 -3.32 -2.10 2.41
CA VAL A 17 -2.40 -1.49 1.46
C VAL A 17 -2.40 -2.26 0.13
N LEU A 18 -2.34 -3.59 0.20
CA LEU A 18 -2.33 -4.44 -0.99
C LEU A 18 -3.63 -4.31 -1.79
N TYR A 19 -4.77 -4.36 -1.12
CA TYR A 19 -6.08 -4.18 -1.75
C TYR A 19 -6.21 -2.81 -2.43
N ARG A 20 -5.83 -1.73 -1.74
CA ARG A 20 -5.87 -0.38 -2.31
C ARG A 20 -4.97 -0.29 -3.55
N ASN A 21 -3.73 -0.76 -3.45
CA ASN A 21 -2.77 -0.66 -4.54
C ASN A 21 -3.21 -1.49 -5.76
N ILE A 22 -3.69 -2.72 -5.56
CA ILE A 22 -4.24 -3.55 -6.64
C ILE A 22 -5.46 -2.87 -7.27
N SER A 23 -6.34 -2.27 -6.47
CA SER A 23 -7.49 -1.52 -6.99
C SER A 23 -7.06 -0.34 -7.85
N CYS A 24 -6.00 0.38 -7.46
CA CYS A 24 -5.45 1.50 -8.24
C CYS A 24 -4.73 1.03 -9.52
N MET A 25 -4.09 -0.14 -9.51
CA MET A 25 -3.48 -0.71 -10.73
C MET A 25 -4.52 -1.21 -11.74
N ARG A 26 -5.67 -1.69 -11.26
CA ARG A 26 -6.75 -2.20 -12.11
C ARG A 26 -7.64 -1.10 -12.68
N ASP A 27 -7.78 0.00 -11.95
CA ASP A 27 -8.68 1.09 -12.28
C ASP A 27 -7.92 2.41 -12.20
N GLU A 28 -7.52 2.91 -13.38
CA GLU A 28 -6.79 4.17 -13.49
C GLU A 28 -7.62 5.36 -12.98
N GLY A 29 -8.95 5.30 -13.06
CA GLY A 29 -9.84 6.31 -12.50
C GLY A 29 -9.69 6.43 -10.99
N LYS A 30 -9.59 5.30 -10.28
CA LYS A 30 -9.31 5.28 -8.83
C LYS A 30 -7.91 5.80 -8.50
N LEU A 31 -6.92 5.50 -9.34
CA LEU A 31 -5.57 6.03 -9.17
C LEU A 31 -5.55 7.56 -9.33
N ARG A 32 -6.19 8.08 -10.37
CA ARG A 32 -6.30 9.53 -10.60
C ARG A 32 -7.01 10.23 -9.44
N ASP A 33 -8.14 9.70 -9.00
CA ASP A 33 -8.89 10.24 -7.85
C ASP A 33 -8.03 10.26 -6.57
N TYR A 34 -7.26 9.19 -6.33
CA TYR A 34 -6.31 9.14 -5.22
C TYR A 34 -5.21 10.20 -5.34
N LEU A 35 -4.64 10.36 -6.54
CA LEU A 35 -3.54 11.31 -6.78
C LEU A 35 -3.97 12.76 -6.59
N GLU A 36 -5.22 13.09 -6.95
CA GLU A 36 -5.77 14.44 -6.81
C GLU A 36 -6.20 14.75 -5.36
N LYS A 37 -6.79 13.78 -4.66
CA LYS A 37 -7.31 13.97 -3.29
C LYS A 37 -6.25 13.80 -2.20
N SER A 38 -5.26 12.93 -2.39
CA SER A 38 -4.30 12.61 -1.35
C SER A 38 -3.30 13.75 -1.09
N PRO A 39 -3.15 14.24 0.16
CA PRO A 39 -2.14 15.25 0.50
C PRO A 39 -0.70 14.80 0.17
N LYS A 40 -0.43 13.49 0.25
CA LYS A 40 0.86 12.91 -0.07
C LYS A 40 1.12 12.94 -1.58
N ALA A 41 0.10 12.64 -2.39
CA ALA A 41 0.22 12.61 -3.84
C ALA A 41 0.29 14.02 -4.45
N LYS A 42 -0.38 15.01 -3.83
CA LYS A 42 -0.33 16.42 -4.28
C LYS A 42 1.09 16.95 -4.49
N ARG A 43 2.06 16.54 -3.66
CA ARG A 43 3.48 16.94 -3.83
C ARG A 43 4.10 16.39 -5.12
N TRP A 44 3.75 15.15 -5.49
CA TRP A 44 4.23 14.52 -6.71
C TRP A 44 3.51 15.10 -7.95
N VAL A 45 2.19 15.28 -7.86
CA VAL A 45 1.38 15.89 -8.93
C VAL A 45 1.84 17.32 -9.21
N ALA A 46 2.08 18.14 -8.17
CA ALA A 46 2.59 19.51 -8.34
C ALA A 46 3.99 19.55 -8.97
N LYS A 47 4.81 18.51 -8.77
CA LYS A 47 6.19 18.45 -9.29
C LYS A 47 6.27 17.91 -10.73
N PHE A 48 5.43 16.93 -11.08
CA PHE A 48 5.56 16.19 -12.34
C PHE A 48 4.36 16.31 -13.27
N GLY A 49 3.24 16.87 -12.80
CA GLY A 49 1.94 16.81 -13.47
C GLY A 49 1.19 15.52 -13.20
N ILE A 50 -0.12 15.53 -13.43
CA ILE A 50 -1.00 14.38 -13.14
C ILE A 50 -0.64 13.15 -13.99
N GLU A 51 -0.52 13.31 -15.31
CA GLU A 51 -0.23 12.22 -16.25
C GLU A 51 1.08 11.49 -15.90
N LYS A 52 2.16 12.25 -15.71
CA LYS A 52 3.47 11.68 -15.37
C LYS A 52 3.47 11.03 -13.98
N THR A 53 2.65 11.53 -13.05
CA THR A 53 2.50 10.92 -11.73
C THR A 53 1.72 9.61 -11.79
N VAL A 54 0.72 9.51 -12.67
CA VAL A 54 0.02 8.25 -12.97
C VAL A 54 1.00 7.22 -13.51
N ASP A 55 1.80 7.57 -14.52
CA ASP A 55 2.82 6.69 -15.10
C ASP A 55 3.84 6.21 -14.06
N LEU A 56 4.39 7.13 -13.27
CA LEU A 56 5.33 6.80 -12.19
C LEU A 56 4.68 5.91 -11.12
N SER A 57 3.40 6.13 -10.83
CA SER A 57 2.67 5.35 -9.84
C SER A 57 2.47 3.92 -10.31
N ASN A 58 2.04 3.71 -11.55
CA ASN A 58 1.86 2.39 -12.13
C ASN A 58 3.19 1.65 -12.31
N LYS A 59 4.23 2.35 -12.75
CA LYS A 59 5.53 1.73 -13.04
C LYS A 59 6.37 1.43 -11.79
N TYR A 60 6.29 2.29 -10.76
CA TYR A 60 7.18 2.21 -9.60
C TYR A 60 6.43 2.21 -8.27
N PHE A 61 5.58 3.20 -7.98
CA PHE A 61 5.05 3.36 -6.62
C PHE A 61 4.08 2.25 -6.18
N LEU A 62 3.18 1.80 -7.05
CA LEU A 62 2.25 0.71 -6.76
C LEU A 62 2.98 -0.64 -6.65
N PRO A 63 3.90 -1.02 -7.57
CA PRO A 63 4.73 -2.22 -7.40
C PRO A 63 5.55 -2.23 -6.10
N ILE A 64 6.23 -1.12 -5.79
CA ILE A 64 6.99 -0.99 -4.53
C ILE A 64 6.05 -1.08 -3.32
N GLY A 65 4.90 -0.41 -3.38
CA GLY A 65 3.89 -0.49 -2.33
C GLY A 65 3.35 -1.90 -2.12
N ASN A 66 3.20 -2.69 -3.20
CA ASN A 66 2.81 -4.10 -3.12
C ASN A 66 3.90 -4.95 -2.47
N ALA A 67 5.17 -4.75 -2.81
CA ALA A 67 6.29 -5.45 -2.17
C ALA A 67 6.33 -5.17 -0.66
N VAL A 68 6.14 -3.91 -0.25
CA VAL A 68 6.03 -3.55 1.18
C VAL A 68 4.83 -4.22 1.83
N ALA A 69 3.66 -4.23 1.17
CA ALA A 69 2.47 -4.86 1.72
C ALA A 69 2.63 -6.37 1.91
N VAL A 70 3.25 -7.07 0.96
CA VAL A 70 3.61 -8.49 1.07
C VAL A 70 4.59 -8.71 2.23
N GLY A 71 5.58 -7.81 2.41
CA GLY A 71 6.48 -7.84 3.55
C GLY A 71 5.75 -7.70 4.90
N LEU A 72 4.80 -6.78 5.01
CA LEU A 72 3.97 -6.61 6.20
C LEU A 72 3.13 -7.86 6.51
N LEU A 73 2.54 -8.48 5.47
CA LEU A 73 1.80 -9.74 5.62
C LEU A 73 2.72 -10.87 6.09
N GLY A 74 3.89 -11.03 5.48
CA GLY A 74 4.85 -12.06 5.85
C GLY A 74 5.35 -11.91 7.29
N LEU A 75 5.75 -10.69 7.67
CA LEU A 75 6.17 -10.38 9.05
C LEU A 75 5.03 -10.60 10.04
N GLY A 76 3.83 -10.11 9.73
CA GLY A 76 2.66 -10.28 10.59
C GLY A 76 2.30 -11.76 10.80
N LEU A 77 2.28 -12.56 9.73
CA LEU A 77 2.03 -14.00 9.82
C LEU A 77 3.12 -14.73 10.61
N TYR A 78 4.40 -14.43 10.33
CA TYR A 78 5.52 -15.04 11.06
C TYR A 78 5.46 -14.71 12.56
N SER A 79 5.28 -13.44 12.92
CA SER A 79 5.17 -13.04 14.31
C SER A 79 3.93 -13.63 15.00
N LEU A 80 2.82 -13.82 14.26
CA LEU A 80 1.64 -14.50 14.78
C LEU A 80 1.92 -15.98 15.09
N ILE A 81 2.60 -16.69 14.19
CA ILE A 81 3.00 -18.09 14.40
C ILE A 81 3.90 -18.20 15.63
N VAL A 82 4.93 -17.35 15.73
CA VAL A 82 5.86 -17.33 16.87
C VAL A 82 5.15 -17.01 18.19
N ALA A 83 4.13 -16.14 18.17
CA ALA A 83 3.36 -15.81 19.37
C ALA A 83 2.41 -16.93 19.82
N MET A 84 2.13 -17.92 18.96
CA MET A 84 1.23 -19.04 19.22
C MET A 84 1.97 -20.35 19.57
N THR A 85 3.27 -20.43 19.28
CA THR A 85 4.17 -21.53 19.68
C THR A 85 4.84 -21.24 21.01
#